data_AF-A0A2V7B5F0-F1
#
_entry.id   AF-A0A2V7B5F0-F1
#
_cell.length_a   1.000
_cell.length_b   1.000
_cell.length_c   1.000
_cell.angle_alpha   90.00
_cell.angle_beta   90.00
_cell.angle_gamma   90.00
#
_symmetry.space_group_name_H-M   'P 1'
#
loop_
_entity.id
_entity.type
_entity.pdbx_description
1 polymer ?
#
loop_
_entity_poly.entity_id
_entity_poly.type
_entity_poly.pdbx_seq_one_letter_code
_entity_poly.pdbx_strand_id
1 'polypeptide(L)'
;MGQNTAPSQRLWITVGVGPLIAVLLMTAAARGQQLPIPQLALWESNMITYGQANCARLADPTIPFDQKLNPSTGHVYYDAERAFYQIADYTGNTAQWNSCAQIAEGIYRDQYVIPNNGDVYAGPYDPDPVVADTSGQGDWNFTTGLRMDYQRTADATSQYAVVLLSQNAAFARDSTPLAWTVTADLSREVAFAILSYINAEAVGQPPRQRRIDMVNQAYGHMKQWFVDFSWPGPWQQSPQTTIRLAPFMVGLTAHTLIRDWEQTHDSRLIPALRLAADWMWANAWIPRDASMWEDSRYRTAGAPDANLLIAPIYAFLYRQTGDTKYRDQGDQIFSGGVTGAWLGDGKHFDHNYWWSFDYVNWRTAGPVAPSPPAPPALPIANDGFESGTFSGGTGWSEPWTKSGDVSIRTSVDGPIEGKSHVRLRRNTGYLERTLNLSGAQNVHLTFWAKVRSFESSDKALVKVSPDGVTFTTVKVFTSADGNNTYRYYDLDLT
;
A
#
# COMPACT_ATOMS: atom_id res chain seq x y z
N MET A 1 20.10 56.50 49.27
CA MET A 1 21.13 56.49 48.21
C MET A 1 22.25 55.57 48.68
N GLY A 2 22.72 54.52 48.01
CA GLY A 2 22.39 53.92 46.74
C GLY A 2 23.21 52.61 46.58
N GLN A 3 22.57 51.64 45.93
CA GLN A 3 23.10 50.50 45.15
C GLN A 3 24.04 49.46 45.81
N ASN A 4 23.42 48.30 46.07
CA ASN A 4 24.06 46.97 46.18
C ASN A 4 24.42 46.44 44.79
N THR A 5 25.65 45.94 44.63
CA THR A 5 26.09 45.11 43.50
C THR A 5 26.20 43.65 43.96
N ALA A 6 25.53 42.73 43.25
CA ALA A 6 25.62 41.29 43.44
C ALA A 6 26.76 40.67 42.60
N PRO A 7 27.52 39.69 43.12
CA PRO A 7 28.48 38.92 42.35
C PRO A 7 27.90 37.62 41.76
N SER A 8 28.50 37.20 40.64
CA SER A 8 28.25 36.00 39.85
C SER A 8 28.24 34.70 40.66
N GLN A 9 27.20 33.87 40.50
CA GLN A 9 27.20 32.48 40.97
C GLN A 9 27.40 31.51 39.80
N ARG A 10 28.49 30.74 39.86
CA ARG A 10 28.70 29.50 39.12
C ARG A 10 28.19 28.34 39.99
N LEU A 11 27.28 27.52 39.46
CA LEU A 11 26.79 26.32 40.13
C LEU A 11 27.62 25.11 39.69
N TRP A 12 28.25 24.45 40.65
CA TRP A 12 28.81 23.11 40.53
C TRP A 12 27.76 22.11 41.02
N ILE A 13 27.44 21.09 40.22
CA ILE A 13 26.60 19.98 40.66
C ILE A 13 27.50 18.78 40.97
N THR A 14 27.56 18.44 42.25
CA THR A 14 28.20 17.23 42.79
C THR A 14 27.18 16.08 42.76
N VAL A 15 27.56 14.92 42.23
CA VAL A 15 26.72 13.70 42.24
C VAL A 15 26.91 12.98 43.57
N GLY A 16 25.87 13.00 44.41
CA GLY A 16 25.79 12.21 45.64
C GLY A 16 24.94 10.96 45.43
N VAL A 17 25.50 9.80 45.75
CA VAL A 17 24.85 8.48 45.67
C VAL A 17 24.13 8.22 47.00
N GLY A 18 22.80 8.10 46.97
CA GLY A 18 21.98 7.74 48.14
C GLY A 18 20.50 7.56 47.72
N PRO A 19 19.79 6.56 48.27
CA PRO A 19 18.65 5.94 47.61
C PRO A 19 17.40 6.81 47.70
N LEU A 20 17.12 7.57 46.64
CA LEU A 20 15.78 8.06 46.36
C LEU A 20 15.00 6.90 45.74
N ILE A 21 14.10 6.32 46.52
CA ILE A 21 12.98 5.54 45.99
C ILE A 21 12.12 6.54 45.21
N ALA A 22 12.50 6.76 43.96
CA ALA A 22 11.60 7.30 42.97
C ALA A 22 10.56 6.21 42.73
N VAL A 23 9.36 6.40 43.28
CA VAL A 23 8.17 5.77 42.71
C VAL A 23 8.05 6.35 41.31
N LEU A 24 8.70 5.68 40.35
CA LEU A 24 8.35 5.80 38.95
C LEU A 24 6.89 5.33 38.90
N LEU A 25 5.97 6.29 38.90
CA LEU A 25 4.70 6.10 38.22
C LEU A 25 5.08 5.95 36.74
N MET A 26 5.52 4.75 36.38
CA MET A 26 5.29 4.26 35.03
C MET A 26 3.78 4.31 34.91
N THR A 27 3.28 5.32 34.22
CA THR A 27 2.03 5.15 33.51
C THR A 27 2.31 3.99 32.57
N ALA A 28 2.00 2.78 33.04
CA ALA A 28 1.66 1.70 32.14
C ALA A 28 0.55 2.29 31.30
N ALA A 29 0.89 2.75 30.09
CA ALA A 29 -0.10 2.93 29.05
C ALA A 29 -0.86 1.61 29.07
N ALA A 30 -2.12 1.65 29.53
CA ALA A 30 -2.96 0.47 29.52
C ALA A 30 -2.89 -0.03 28.09
N ARG A 31 -2.21 -1.16 27.86
CA ARG A 31 -2.33 -1.87 26.59
C ARG A 31 -3.82 -2.09 26.46
N GLY A 32 -4.48 -1.34 25.58
CA GLY A 32 -5.91 -1.46 25.37
C GLY A 32 -6.18 -2.95 25.20
N GLN A 33 -7.06 -3.48 26.04
CA GLN A 33 -7.36 -4.91 26.05
C GLN A 33 -7.65 -5.33 24.61
N GLN A 34 -6.82 -6.23 24.08
CA GLN A 34 -6.95 -6.67 22.70
C GLN A 34 -8.26 -7.44 22.60
N LEU A 35 -9.22 -6.87 21.87
CA LEU A 35 -10.51 -7.52 21.66
C LEU A 35 -10.31 -8.77 20.79
N PRO A 36 -10.99 -9.88 21.12
CA PRO A 36 -10.95 -11.08 20.30
C PRO A 36 -11.48 -10.76 18.90
N ILE A 37 -10.94 -11.46 17.90
CA ILE A 37 -11.44 -11.34 16.52
C ILE A 37 -12.86 -11.93 16.49
N PRO A 38 -13.89 -11.18 16.06
CA PRO A 38 -15.24 -11.71 15.99
C PRO A 38 -15.33 -12.81 14.94
N GLN A 39 -16.14 -13.83 15.22
CA GLN A 39 -16.36 -14.99 14.33
C GLN A 39 -15.10 -15.80 14.00
N LEU A 40 -14.00 -15.65 14.73
CA LEU A 40 -12.77 -16.41 14.48
C LEU A 40 -13.03 -17.93 14.51
N ALA A 41 -13.76 -18.43 15.51
CA ALA A 41 -14.09 -19.85 15.59
C ALA A 41 -14.92 -20.37 14.40
N LEU A 42 -15.81 -19.54 13.85
CA LEU A 42 -16.57 -19.88 12.65
C LEU A 42 -15.69 -19.84 11.40
N TRP A 43 -14.79 -18.86 11.30
CA TRP A 43 -13.79 -18.78 10.24
C TRP A 43 -12.88 -20.02 10.25
N GLU A 44 -12.44 -20.48 11.42
CA GLU A 44 -11.66 -21.72 11.59
C GLU A 44 -12.47 -22.95 11.17
N SER A 45 -13.75 -23.04 11.59
CA SER A 45 -14.64 -24.14 11.21
C SER A 45 -14.89 -24.21 9.70
N ASN A 46 -15.15 -23.05 9.08
CA ASN A 46 -15.36 -22.93 7.63
C ASN A 46 -14.10 -23.31 6.86
N MET A 47 -12.93 -22.89 7.35
CA MET A 47 -11.63 -23.16 6.73
C MET A 47 -11.40 -24.66 6.56
N ILE A 48 -11.65 -25.42 7.63
CA ILE A 48 -11.49 -26.87 7.62
C ILE A 48 -12.57 -27.52 6.75
N THR A 49 -13.83 -27.16 6.97
CA THR A 49 -14.98 -27.82 6.30
C THR A 49 -14.94 -27.62 4.79
N TYR A 50 -14.83 -26.37 4.34
CA TYR A 50 -14.85 -26.04 2.91
C TYR A 50 -13.50 -26.32 2.25
N GLY A 51 -12.38 -26.22 2.99
CA GLY A 51 -11.08 -26.62 2.47
C GLY A 51 -11.00 -28.13 2.19
N GLN A 52 -11.54 -28.97 3.07
CA GLN A 52 -11.64 -30.40 2.83
C GLN A 52 -12.54 -30.71 1.63
N ALA A 53 -13.67 -30.01 1.50
CA ALA A 53 -14.56 -30.16 0.36
C ALA A 53 -13.88 -29.74 -0.97
N ASN A 54 -13.15 -28.62 -0.99
CA ASN A 54 -12.42 -28.16 -2.16
C ASN A 54 -11.32 -29.16 -2.55
N CYS A 55 -10.54 -29.64 -1.58
CA CYS A 55 -9.52 -30.66 -1.79
C CYS A 55 -10.11 -31.97 -2.36
N ALA A 56 -11.25 -32.43 -1.83
CA ALA A 56 -11.95 -33.61 -2.36
C ALA A 56 -12.41 -33.41 -3.81
N ARG A 57 -12.95 -32.23 -4.15
CA ARG A 57 -13.34 -31.88 -5.54
C ARG A 57 -12.14 -31.87 -6.49
N LEU A 58 -11.01 -31.32 -6.06
CA LEU A 58 -9.77 -31.33 -6.85
C LEU A 58 -9.25 -32.77 -7.06
N ALA A 59 -9.36 -33.62 -6.05
CA ALA A 59 -8.92 -35.02 -6.10
C ALA A 59 -9.86 -35.93 -6.92
N ASP A 60 -11.12 -35.54 -7.11
CA ASP A 60 -12.12 -36.36 -7.80
C ASP A 60 -11.80 -36.47 -9.31
N PRO A 61 -11.51 -37.68 -9.84
CA PRO A 61 -11.21 -37.87 -11.26
C PRO A 61 -12.45 -37.74 -12.16
N THR A 62 -13.66 -37.76 -11.60
CA THR A 62 -14.91 -37.60 -12.36
C THR A 62 -15.20 -36.14 -12.71
N ILE A 63 -14.57 -35.20 -12.00
CA ILE A 63 -14.68 -33.76 -12.30
C ILE A 63 -13.70 -33.42 -13.44
N PRO A 64 -14.20 -32.96 -14.59
CA PRO A 64 -13.38 -32.59 -15.72
C PRO A 64 -12.36 -31.47 -15.40
N PHE A 65 -11.21 -31.52 -16.07
CA PHE A 65 -10.13 -30.56 -15.88
C PHE A 65 -10.55 -29.09 -16.11
N ASP A 66 -11.33 -28.83 -17.15
CA ASP A 66 -11.86 -27.50 -17.48
C ASP A 66 -12.81 -26.97 -16.40
N GLN A 67 -13.54 -27.85 -15.70
CA GLN A 67 -14.35 -27.46 -14.54
C GLN A 67 -13.47 -27.11 -13.33
N LYS A 68 -12.34 -27.79 -13.13
CA LYS A 68 -11.37 -27.45 -12.07
C LYS A 68 -10.71 -26.10 -12.33
N LEU A 69 -10.54 -25.71 -13.61
CA LEU A 69 -10.02 -24.41 -14.05
C LEU A 69 -11.11 -23.38 -14.39
N ASN A 70 -12.36 -23.55 -13.97
CA ASN A 70 -13.41 -22.59 -14.31
C ASN A 70 -13.21 -21.23 -13.59
N PRO A 71 -13.21 -20.06 -14.27
CA PRO A 71 -13.03 -18.75 -13.61
C PRO A 71 -14.23 -18.29 -12.76
N SER A 72 -15.38 -18.92 -12.95
CA SER A 72 -16.62 -18.60 -12.24
C SER A 72 -16.84 -19.49 -11.01
N THR A 73 -16.35 -20.74 -11.02
CA THR A 73 -16.63 -21.73 -9.97
C THR A 73 -15.47 -22.69 -9.68
N GLY A 74 -14.38 -22.59 -10.43
CA GLY A 74 -13.30 -23.57 -10.47
C GLY A 74 -12.55 -23.67 -9.15
N HIS A 75 -11.92 -24.81 -8.97
CA HIS A 75 -11.39 -25.25 -7.69
C HIS A 75 -9.93 -24.85 -7.43
N VAL A 76 -9.27 -24.23 -8.42
CA VAL A 76 -7.92 -23.66 -8.27
C VAL A 76 -7.88 -22.13 -8.30
N TYR A 77 -8.99 -21.49 -8.70
CA TYR A 77 -9.03 -20.07 -8.99
C TYR A 77 -8.94 -19.25 -7.69
N TYR A 78 -8.12 -18.19 -7.67
CA TYR A 78 -7.59 -17.53 -6.46
C TYR A 78 -6.50 -18.32 -5.71
N ASP A 79 -5.68 -19.12 -6.41
CA ASP A 79 -4.47 -19.76 -5.86
C ASP A 79 -4.79 -20.74 -4.71
N ALA A 80 -5.54 -21.81 -5.03
CA ALA A 80 -5.92 -22.85 -4.05
C ALA A 80 -4.71 -23.49 -3.35
N GLU A 81 -3.59 -23.64 -4.06
CA GLU A 81 -2.34 -24.13 -3.49
C GLU A 81 -1.87 -23.24 -2.33
N ARG A 82 -1.87 -21.91 -2.52
CA ARG A 82 -1.61 -20.93 -1.45
C ARG A 82 -2.59 -21.10 -0.29
N ALA A 83 -3.89 -21.25 -0.58
CA ALA A 83 -4.90 -21.42 0.47
C ALA A 83 -4.59 -22.66 1.33
N PHE A 84 -4.34 -23.81 0.71
CA PHE A 84 -4.02 -25.04 1.44
C PHE A 84 -2.72 -24.94 2.25
N TYR A 85 -1.65 -24.35 1.71
CA TYR A 85 -0.43 -24.15 2.51
C TYR A 85 -0.63 -23.22 3.70
N GLN A 86 -1.43 -22.17 3.56
CA GLN A 86 -1.74 -21.30 4.71
C GLN A 86 -2.56 -22.04 5.78
N ILE A 87 -3.46 -22.95 5.39
CA ILE A 87 -4.17 -23.82 6.34
C ILE A 87 -3.21 -24.81 7.01
N ALA A 88 -2.25 -25.35 6.26
CA ALA A 88 -1.20 -26.21 6.81
C ALA A 88 -0.42 -25.48 7.92
N ASP A 89 -0.01 -24.23 7.66
CA ASP A 89 0.72 -23.41 8.62
C ASP A 89 -0.12 -23.04 9.83
N TYR A 90 -1.40 -22.69 9.63
CA TYR A 90 -2.30 -22.29 10.71
C TYR A 90 -2.65 -23.45 11.63
N THR A 91 -2.92 -24.63 11.07
CA THR A 91 -3.42 -25.78 11.83
C THR A 91 -2.32 -26.70 12.35
N GLY A 92 -1.11 -26.61 11.79
CA GLY A 92 -0.03 -27.56 12.00
C GLY A 92 -0.25 -28.94 11.37
N ASN A 93 -1.39 -29.19 10.71
CA ASN A 93 -1.67 -30.45 10.02
C ASN A 93 -1.07 -30.46 8.61
N THR A 94 0.26 -30.47 8.55
CA THR A 94 1.02 -30.38 7.30
C THR A 94 0.78 -31.58 6.38
N ALA A 95 0.59 -32.78 6.92
CA ALA A 95 0.38 -33.99 6.10
C ALA A 95 -0.87 -33.89 5.23
N GLN A 96 -2.01 -33.52 5.81
CA GLN A 96 -3.28 -33.37 5.09
C GLN A 96 -3.20 -32.22 4.08
N TRP A 97 -2.83 -31.04 4.55
CA TRP A 97 -3.00 -29.81 3.77
C TRP A 97 -1.92 -29.63 2.72
N ASN A 98 -0.68 -30.09 2.95
CA ASN A 98 0.32 -30.14 1.89
C ASN A 98 -0.11 -31.12 0.79
N SER A 99 -0.74 -32.26 1.13
CA SER A 99 -1.29 -33.15 0.10
C SER A 99 -2.36 -32.45 -0.74
N CYS A 100 -3.24 -31.65 -0.14
CA CYS A 100 -4.22 -30.86 -0.87
C CYS A 100 -3.57 -29.78 -1.76
N ALA A 101 -2.54 -29.11 -1.26
CA ALA A 101 -1.75 -28.14 -2.03
C ALA A 101 -1.11 -28.78 -3.27
N GLN A 102 -0.51 -29.96 -3.12
CA GLN A 102 0.10 -30.71 -4.24
C GLN A 102 -0.92 -31.16 -5.30
N ILE A 103 -2.16 -31.47 -4.90
CA ILE A 103 -3.23 -31.78 -5.87
C ILE A 103 -3.60 -30.52 -6.68
N ALA A 104 -3.74 -29.37 -6.01
CA ALA A 104 -3.99 -28.10 -6.69
C ALA A 104 -2.84 -27.71 -7.62
N GLU A 105 -1.59 -27.89 -7.16
CA GLU A 105 -0.37 -27.68 -7.93
C GLU A 105 -0.35 -28.54 -9.20
N GLY A 106 -0.60 -29.85 -9.09
CA GLY A 106 -0.62 -30.75 -10.26
C GLY A 106 -1.67 -30.39 -11.31
N ILE A 107 -2.74 -29.67 -10.93
CA ILE A 107 -3.75 -29.17 -11.86
C ILE A 107 -3.30 -27.84 -12.49
N TYR A 108 -2.87 -26.89 -11.66
CA TYR A 108 -2.55 -25.55 -12.13
C TYR A 108 -1.14 -25.46 -12.73
N ARG A 109 -0.10 -25.96 -12.06
CA ARG A 109 1.28 -25.96 -12.54
C ARG A 109 1.47 -26.89 -13.74
N ASP A 110 1.16 -28.17 -13.53
CA ASP A 110 1.63 -29.23 -14.44
C ASP A 110 0.75 -29.40 -15.66
N GLN A 111 -0.57 -29.23 -15.50
CA GLN A 111 -1.53 -29.41 -16.60
C GLN A 111 -1.89 -28.09 -17.29
N TYR A 112 -1.56 -26.93 -16.71
CA TYR A 112 -1.95 -25.63 -17.26
C TYR A 112 -0.78 -24.67 -17.48
N VAL A 113 -0.06 -24.25 -16.45
CA VAL A 113 1.02 -23.25 -16.56
C VAL A 113 2.15 -23.75 -17.47
N ILE A 114 2.71 -24.93 -17.18
CA ILE A 114 3.87 -25.46 -17.93
C ILE A 114 3.50 -25.76 -19.39
N PRO A 115 2.39 -26.47 -19.71
CA PRO A 115 2.01 -26.73 -21.08
C PRO A 115 1.73 -25.47 -21.91
N ASN A 116 1.26 -24.39 -21.26
CA ASN A 116 1.05 -23.10 -21.91
C ASN A 116 2.28 -22.17 -21.84
N ASN A 117 3.45 -22.67 -21.40
CA ASN A 117 4.68 -21.87 -21.26
C ASN A 117 4.51 -20.59 -20.43
N GLY A 118 3.66 -20.62 -19.40
CA GLY A 118 3.30 -19.48 -18.57
C GLY A 118 2.34 -18.47 -19.22
N ASP A 119 1.91 -18.70 -20.47
CA ASP A 119 0.87 -17.90 -21.13
C ASP A 119 -0.52 -18.32 -20.66
N VAL A 120 -0.81 -18.03 -19.39
CA VAL A 120 -2.10 -18.35 -18.77
C VAL A 120 -3.17 -17.34 -19.18
N TYR A 121 -4.37 -17.87 -19.44
CA TYR A 121 -5.56 -17.22 -20.01
C TYR A 121 -5.67 -15.73 -19.71
N ALA A 122 -5.44 -14.93 -20.74
CA ALA A 122 -6.22 -13.74 -20.99
C ALA A 122 -7.45 -14.19 -21.79
N GLY A 123 -8.66 -13.95 -21.28
CA GLY A 123 -9.85 -14.10 -22.12
C GLY A 123 -9.77 -13.26 -23.40
N PRO A 124 -10.67 -13.51 -24.37
CA PRO A 124 -10.67 -12.74 -25.60
C PRO A 124 -10.68 -11.24 -25.28
N TYR A 125 -9.70 -10.52 -25.83
CA TYR A 125 -9.70 -9.07 -25.88
C TYR A 125 -10.99 -8.62 -26.59
N ASP A 126 -11.93 -8.05 -25.84
CA ASP A 126 -13.10 -7.40 -26.43
C ASP A 126 -12.73 -5.94 -26.74
N PRO A 127 -12.60 -5.56 -28.02
CA PRO A 127 -12.23 -4.22 -28.43
C PRO A 127 -13.37 -3.19 -28.30
N ASP A 128 -14.57 -3.54 -27.80
CA ASP A 128 -15.68 -2.59 -27.66
C ASP A 128 -15.47 -1.64 -26.45
N PRO A 129 -15.17 -0.35 -26.70
CA PRO A 129 -14.70 0.58 -25.68
C PRO A 129 -15.79 1.05 -24.68
N VAL A 130 -17.02 0.55 -24.79
CA VAL A 130 -18.15 1.03 -23.95
C VAL A 130 -18.73 -0.05 -23.03
N VAL A 131 -18.51 -1.36 -23.29
CA VAL A 131 -19.18 -2.43 -22.52
C VAL A 131 -18.28 -3.64 -22.19
N ALA A 132 -17.03 -3.70 -22.65
CA ALA A 132 -16.15 -4.80 -22.29
C ALA A 132 -15.70 -4.69 -20.82
N ASP A 133 -16.29 -5.50 -19.95
CA ASP A 133 -15.69 -5.84 -18.66
C ASP A 133 -14.39 -6.61 -18.95
N THR A 134 -13.27 -5.90 -19.11
CA THR A 134 -11.95 -6.49 -19.36
C THR A 134 -11.37 -7.21 -18.12
N SER A 135 -12.09 -7.23 -16.99
CA SER A 135 -11.60 -7.77 -15.70
C SER A 135 -11.53 -9.30 -15.58
N GLY A 136 -11.49 -10.00 -16.71
CA GLY A 136 -11.23 -11.44 -16.80
C GLY A 136 -10.04 -11.78 -17.70
N GLN A 137 -9.21 -10.80 -18.03
CA GLN A 137 -8.06 -10.96 -18.91
C GLN A 137 -6.79 -10.99 -18.05
N GLY A 138 -6.24 -12.15 -17.70
CA GLY A 138 -4.91 -12.21 -17.05
C GLY A 138 -4.89 -12.20 -15.52
N ASP A 139 -6.03 -12.39 -14.88
CA ASP A 139 -6.17 -12.57 -13.43
C ASP A 139 -5.87 -14.00 -12.95
N TRP A 140 -5.26 -14.81 -13.82
CA TRP A 140 -4.86 -16.19 -13.57
C TRP A 140 -3.38 -16.35 -13.23
N ASN A 141 -2.65 -15.25 -12.99
CA ASN A 141 -1.23 -15.28 -12.65
C ASN A 141 -1.01 -15.59 -11.15
N PHE A 142 -1.26 -16.85 -10.77
CA PHE A 142 -1.12 -17.35 -9.40
C PHE A 142 0.30 -17.90 -9.18
N THR A 143 1.10 -17.21 -8.38
CA THR A 143 2.52 -17.57 -8.14
C THR A 143 2.84 -17.81 -6.67
N THR A 144 1.91 -17.52 -5.74
CA THR A 144 2.24 -17.55 -4.31
C THR A 144 2.27 -18.98 -3.80
N GLY A 145 1.31 -19.82 -4.19
CA GLY A 145 1.32 -21.27 -3.91
C GLY A 145 2.62 -21.92 -4.37
N LEU A 146 2.93 -21.78 -5.68
CA LEU A 146 4.16 -22.31 -6.29
C LEU A 146 5.45 -21.84 -5.60
N ARG A 147 5.52 -20.56 -5.19
CA ARG A 147 6.66 -20.06 -4.41
C ARG A 147 6.73 -20.75 -3.05
N MET A 148 5.60 -20.91 -2.37
CA MET A 148 5.53 -21.60 -1.07
C MET A 148 5.93 -23.07 -1.20
N ASP A 149 5.55 -23.74 -2.28
CA ASP A 149 6.01 -25.10 -2.57
C ASP A 149 7.54 -25.14 -2.69
N TYR A 150 8.13 -24.35 -3.60
CA TYR A 150 9.58 -24.31 -3.77
C TYR A 150 10.32 -24.02 -2.46
N GLN A 151 9.82 -23.09 -1.64
CA GLN A 151 10.43 -22.76 -0.35
C GLN A 151 10.38 -23.92 0.66
N ARG A 152 9.41 -24.84 0.55
CA ARG A 152 9.26 -26.01 1.43
C ARG A 152 10.00 -27.23 0.92
N THR A 153 10.00 -27.45 -0.40
CA THR A 153 10.39 -28.73 -1.01
C THR A 153 11.69 -28.62 -1.83
N ALA A 154 12.09 -27.40 -2.18
CA ALA A 154 13.10 -27.12 -3.20
C ALA A 154 12.75 -27.73 -4.59
N ASP A 155 11.46 -27.87 -4.92
CA ASP A 155 11.03 -28.34 -6.24
C ASP A 155 11.38 -27.31 -7.33
N ALA A 156 12.36 -27.68 -8.16
CA ALA A 156 12.81 -26.85 -9.29
C ALA A 156 11.70 -26.61 -10.32
N THR A 157 10.67 -27.47 -10.39
CA THR A 157 9.51 -27.32 -11.28
C THR A 157 8.62 -26.16 -10.83
N SER A 158 8.40 -26.03 -9.52
CA SER A 158 7.67 -24.89 -8.93
C SER A 158 8.43 -23.58 -9.13
N GLN A 159 9.74 -23.58 -8.87
CA GLN A 159 10.60 -22.44 -9.18
C GLN A 159 10.49 -22.04 -10.66
N TYR A 160 10.60 -23.01 -11.57
CA TYR A 160 10.49 -22.79 -13.01
C TYR A 160 9.12 -22.19 -13.40
N ALA A 161 8.02 -22.71 -12.84
CA ALA A 161 6.68 -22.20 -13.11
C ALA A 161 6.47 -20.76 -12.61
N VAL A 162 6.98 -20.41 -11.42
CA VAL A 162 7.00 -19.02 -10.93
C VAL A 162 7.72 -18.09 -11.91
N VAL A 163 8.89 -18.52 -12.40
CA VAL A 163 9.67 -17.75 -13.37
C VAL A 163 8.90 -17.57 -14.68
N LEU A 164 8.34 -18.65 -15.23
CA LEU A 164 7.52 -18.61 -16.45
C LEU A 164 6.36 -17.62 -16.34
N LEU A 165 5.59 -17.70 -15.26
CA LEU A 165 4.45 -16.80 -15.03
C LEU A 165 4.88 -15.34 -14.95
N SER A 166 5.97 -15.05 -14.24
CA SER A 166 6.49 -13.68 -14.16
C SER A 166 6.89 -13.13 -15.53
N GLN A 167 7.30 -13.97 -16.48
CA GLN A 167 7.81 -13.55 -17.79
C GLN A 167 6.72 -13.54 -18.87
N ASN A 168 5.77 -14.48 -18.80
CA ASN A 168 4.92 -14.82 -19.93
C ASN A 168 3.43 -14.63 -19.66
N ALA A 169 2.99 -14.53 -18.40
CA ALA A 169 1.58 -14.30 -18.10
C ALA A 169 1.10 -12.98 -18.70
N ALA A 170 -0.21 -12.90 -18.93
CA ALA A 170 -0.84 -11.70 -19.42
C ALA A 170 -0.42 -10.46 -18.59
N PHE A 171 -0.06 -9.39 -19.30
CA PHE A 171 0.45 -8.14 -18.73
C PHE A 171 1.79 -8.19 -17.97
N ALA A 172 2.35 -9.39 -17.72
CA ALA A 172 3.63 -9.58 -17.02
C ALA A 172 4.87 -9.50 -17.96
N ARG A 173 4.67 -9.61 -19.27
CA ARG A 173 5.74 -9.51 -20.26
C ARG A 173 6.36 -8.11 -20.29
N ASP A 174 7.68 -8.04 -20.41
CA ASP A 174 8.40 -6.76 -20.59
C ASP A 174 7.96 -6.02 -21.87
N SER A 175 7.58 -6.78 -22.90
CA SER A 175 7.10 -6.25 -24.17
C SER A 175 5.68 -5.69 -24.14
N THR A 176 4.90 -5.94 -23.07
CA THR A 176 3.53 -5.42 -22.99
C THR A 176 3.58 -3.90 -22.83
N PRO A 177 2.91 -3.10 -23.68
CA PRO A 177 2.93 -1.65 -23.52
C PRO A 177 2.37 -1.19 -22.17
N LEU A 178 3.10 -0.37 -21.43
CA LEU A 178 2.65 0.16 -20.13
C LEU A 178 1.32 0.93 -20.25
N ALA A 179 1.07 1.57 -21.39
CA ALA A 179 -0.17 2.30 -21.64
C ALA A 179 -1.44 1.44 -21.52
N TRP A 180 -1.34 0.11 -21.69
CA TRP A 180 -2.50 -0.80 -21.68
C TRP A 180 -3.07 -1.04 -20.28
N THR A 181 -2.24 -0.85 -19.25
CA THR A 181 -2.59 -1.15 -17.85
C THR A 181 -2.73 0.11 -17.00
N VAL A 182 -2.78 1.29 -17.62
CA VAL A 182 -2.89 2.58 -16.90
C VAL A 182 -4.24 2.73 -16.21
N THR A 183 -5.33 2.27 -16.82
CA THR A 183 -6.66 2.34 -16.20
C THR A 183 -6.75 1.42 -14.98
N ALA A 184 -7.47 1.87 -13.95
CA ALA A 184 -7.78 1.06 -12.78
C ALA A 184 -8.67 -0.16 -13.09
N ASP A 185 -9.23 -0.26 -14.31
CA ASP A 185 -9.93 -1.46 -14.76
C ASP A 185 -9.02 -2.69 -14.85
N LEU A 186 -7.71 -2.48 -15.03
CA LEU A 186 -6.67 -3.52 -15.08
C LEU A 186 -5.95 -3.70 -13.72
N SER A 187 -6.53 -3.21 -12.62
CA SER A 187 -5.84 -3.24 -11.33
C SER A 187 -5.57 -4.66 -10.82
N ARG A 188 -6.46 -5.62 -11.15
CA ARG A 188 -6.34 -7.01 -10.70
C ARG A 188 -5.15 -7.68 -11.38
N GLU A 189 -5.05 -7.49 -12.68
CA GLU A 189 -3.99 -7.99 -13.55
C GLU A 189 -2.65 -7.40 -13.15
N VAL A 190 -2.60 -6.07 -12.93
CA VAL A 190 -1.41 -5.40 -12.42
C VAL A 190 -1.02 -5.94 -11.05
N ALA A 191 -2.00 -6.20 -10.17
CA ALA A 191 -1.70 -6.77 -8.85
C ALA A 191 -1.09 -8.16 -8.93
N PHE A 192 -1.64 -9.06 -9.74
CA PHE A 192 -1.06 -10.39 -9.94
C PHE A 192 0.30 -10.34 -10.65
N ALA A 193 0.49 -9.43 -11.61
CA ALA A 193 1.80 -9.22 -12.24
C ALA A 193 2.86 -8.79 -11.23
N ILE A 194 2.57 -7.81 -10.36
CA ILE A 194 3.50 -7.38 -9.30
C ILE A 194 3.86 -8.54 -8.37
N LEU A 195 2.85 -9.30 -7.91
CA LEU A 195 3.09 -10.48 -7.07
C LEU A 195 3.98 -11.51 -7.79
N SER A 196 3.79 -11.72 -9.09
CA SER A 196 4.61 -12.66 -9.85
C SER A 196 6.09 -12.24 -9.91
N TYR A 197 6.40 -10.94 -10.01
CA TYR A 197 7.78 -10.47 -9.94
C TYR A 197 8.37 -10.62 -8.53
N ILE A 198 7.60 -10.23 -7.50
CA ILE A 198 8.01 -10.40 -6.10
C ILE A 198 8.32 -11.88 -5.80
N ASN A 199 7.47 -12.79 -6.28
CA ASN A 199 7.64 -14.21 -6.09
C ASN A 199 8.81 -14.77 -6.91
N ALA A 200 9.04 -14.28 -8.14
CA ALA A 200 10.20 -14.64 -8.94
C ALA A 200 11.52 -14.23 -8.26
N GLU A 201 11.57 -13.03 -7.68
CA GLU A 201 12.72 -12.57 -6.89
C GLU A 201 12.95 -13.44 -5.66
N ALA A 202 11.88 -13.81 -4.95
CA ALA A 202 11.95 -14.70 -3.79
C ALA A 202 12.46 -16.11 -4.12
N VAL A 203 12.38 -16.54 -5.38
CA VAL A 203 12.96 -17.81 -5.86
C VAL A 203 14.28 -17.61 -6.62
N GLY A 204 14.91 -16.44 -6.49
CA GLY A 204 16.29 -16.20 -6.95
C GLY A 204 16.44 -15.50 -8.30
N GLN A 205 15.36 -15.00 -8.91
CA GLN A 205 15.48 -14.12 -10.07
C GLN A 205 15.94 -12.72 -9.66
N PRO A 206 16.65 -11.99 -10.53
CA PRO A 206 16.96 -10.59 -10.27
C PRO A 206 15.70 -9.70 -10.32
N PRO A 207 15.69 -8.57 -9.60
CA PRO A 207 14.62 -7.58 -9.71
C PRO A 207 14.45 -7.09 -11.16
N ARG A 208 13.19 -6.85 -11.57
CA ARG A 208 12.85 -6.36 -12.91
C ARG A 208 12.35 -4.93 -12.85
N GLN A 209 12.80 -4.08 -13.77
CA GLN A 209 12.29 -2.71 -13.93
C GLN A 209 10.75 -2.70 -14.07
N ARG A 210 10.21 -3.74 -14.71
CA ARG A 210 8.78 -3.93 -14.90
C ARG A 210 7.98 -3.99 -13.59
N ARG A 211 8.57 -4.51 -12.50
CA ARG A 211 7.96 -4.47 -11.17
C ARG A 211 7.75 -3.02 -10.71
N ILE A 212 8.79 -2.19 -10.82
CA ILE A 212 8.74 -0.78 -10.42
C ILE A 212 7.67 -0.03 -11.23
N ASP A 213 7.64 -0.27 -12.54
CA ASP A 213 6.64 0.35 -13.42
C ASP A 213 5.21 -0.04 -13.02
N MET A 214 4.97 -1.32 -12.74
CA MET A 214 3.66 -1.82 -12.33
C MET A 214 3.25 -1.35 -10.93
N VAL A 215 4.18 -1.26 -9.97
CA VAL A 215 3.93 -0.68 -8.64
C VAL A 215 3.50 0.78 -8.77
N ASN A 216 4.17 1.56 -9.63
CA ASN A 216 3.76 2.93 -9.91
C ASN A 216 2.37 3.00 -10.55
N GLN A 217 2.00 2.06 -11.40
CA GLN A 217 0.64 1.96 -11.95
C GLN A 217 -0.40 1.60 -10.89
N ALA A 218 -0.10 0.68 -9.97
CA ALA A 218 -0.99 0.33 -8.86
C ALA A 218 -1.27 1.55 -7.95
N TYR A 219 -0.27 2.39 -7.66
CA TYR A 219 -0.50 3.68 -7.00
C TYR A 219 -1.31 4.66 -7.87
N GLY A 220 -1.10 4.63 -9.19
CA GLY A 220 -1.94 5.35 -10.16
C GLY A 220 -3.41 4.91 -10.14
N HIS A 221 -3.69 3.63 -9.94
CA HIS A 221 -5.05 3.09 -9.79
C HIS A 221 -5.69 3.58 -8.49
N MET A 222 -4.96 3.55 -7.37
CA MET A 222 -5.41 4.13 -6.10
C MET A 222 -5.76 5.63 -6.24
N LYS A 223 -4.96 6.38 -7.01
CA LYS A 223 -5.23 7.80 -7.31
C LYS A 223 -6.50 7.97 -8.15
N GLN A 224 -6.69 7.16 -9.20
CA GLN A 224 -7.89 7.19 -10.03
C GLN A 224 -9.16 6.98 -9.20
N TRP A 225 -9.13 6.03 -8.26
CA TRP A 225 -10.28 5.74 -7.41
C TRP A 225 -10.56 6.80 -6.35
N PHE A 226 -9.55 7.26 -5.61
CA PHE A 226 -9.76 8.00 -4.36
C PHE A 226 -9.28 9.45 -4.37
N VAL A 227 -8.58 9.87 -5.42
CA VAL A 227 -8.12 11.26 -5.58
C VAL A 227 -8.84 11.91 -6.76
N ASP A 228 -8.80 11.27 -7.93
CA ASP A 228 -9.36 11.82 -9.16
C ASP A 228 -10.83 11.50 -9.36
N PHE A 229 -11.32 10.47 -8.66
CA PHE A 229 -12.66 9.90 -8.83
C PHE A 229 -13.03 9.76 -10.31
N SER A 230 -12.19 9.04 -11.07
CA SER A 230 -12.31 8.93 -12.52
C SER A 230 -13.21 7.77 -12.98
N TRP A 231 -14.22 7.42 -12.19
CA TRP A 231 -15.15 6.31 -12.40
C TRP A 231 -16.62 6.76 -12.25
N PRO A 232 -17.62 6.02 -12.78
CA PRO A 232 -19.03 6.40 -12.74
C PRO A 232 -19.60 6.49 -11.31
N GLY A 233 -20.15 7.64 -10.97
CA GLY A 233 -20.86 7.80 -9.71
C GLY A 233 -21.08 9.27 -9.35
N PRO A 234 -21.84 9.56 -8.28
CA PRO A 234 -22.06 10.93 -7.82
C PRO A 234 -20.77 11.65 -7.38
N TRP A 235 -19.67 10.91 -7.22
CA TRP A 235 -18.36 11.44 -6.82
C TRP A 235 -17.43 11.73 -7.99
N GLN A 236 -17.84 11.47 -9.24
CA GLN A 236 -16.96 11.63 -10.39
C GLN A 236 -16.46 13.10 -10.51
N GLN A 237 -15.14 13.30 -10.58
CA GLN A 237 -14.54 14.65 -10.65
C GLN A 237 -13.74 14.91 -11.93
N SER A 238 -13.22 13.86 -12.56
CA SER A 238 -12.37 13.92 -13.76
C SER A 238 -13.10 13.26 -14.95
N PRO A 239 -12.62 13.43 -16.21
CA PRO A 239 -13.09 12.57 -17.28
C PRO A 239 -12.96 11.12 -16.82
N GLN A 240 -14.02 10.35 -17.04
CA GLN A 240 -14.03 8.94 -16.66
C GLN A 240 -12.87 8.23 -17.38
N THR A 241 -11.98 7.57 -16.62
CA THR A 241 -10.88 6.77 -17.15
C THR A 241 -10.99 5.30 -16.80
N THR A 242 -11.88 4.95 -15.87
CA THR A 242 -12.18 3.58 -15.44
C THR A 242 -13.68 3.35 -15.45
N ILE A 243 -14.13 2.13 -15.73
CA ILE A 243 -15.54 1.77 -15.78
C ILE A 243 -16.14 1.59 -14.39
N ARG A 244 -15.33 1.29 -13.37
CA ARG A 244 -15.82 1.07 -12.00
C ARG A 244 -14.81 1.25 -10.87
N LEU A 245 -15.33 1.45 -9.67
CA LEU A 245 -14.65 1.12 -8.41
C LEU A 245 -15.25 -0.17 -7.85
N ALA A 246 -14.42 -1.18 -7.58
CA ALA A 246 -14.82 -2.39 -6.89
C ALA A 246 -13.97 -2.57 -5.61
N PRO A 247 -14.55 -2.53 -4.39
CA PRO A 247 -13.79 -2.61 -3.14
C PRO A 247 -12.86 -3.82 -3.04
N PHE A 248 -13.25 -4.96 -3.60
CA PHE A 248 -12.39 -6.16 -3.61
C PHE A 248 -11.15 -6.00 -4.50
N MET A 249 -11.25 -5.27 -5.63
CA MET A 249 -10.11 -4.96 -6.49
C MET A 249 -9.13 -4.02 -5.78
N VAL A 250 -9.63 -3.11 -4.94
CA VAL A 250 -8.80 -2.30 -4.03
C VAL A 250 -8.08 -3.20 -3.04
N GLY A 251 -8.75 -4.22 -2.50
CA GLY A 251 -8.16 -5.27 -1.66
C GLY A 251 -6.97 -5.98 -2.33
N LEU A 252 -7.15 -6.48 -3.55
CA LEU A 252 -6.08 -7.13 -4.32
C LEU A 252 -4.90 -6.19 -4.59
N THR A 253 -5.20 -4.94 -4.98
CA THR A 253 -4.18 -3.90 -5.20
C THR A 253 -3.42 -3.58 -3.90
N ALA A 254 -4.14 -3.47 -2.77
CA ALA A 254 -3.54 -3.23 -1.47
C ALA A 254 -2.64 -4.39 -1.02
N HIS A 255 -3.07 -5.65 -1.22
CA HIS A 255 -2.24 -6.82 -0.92
C HIS A 255 -0.89 -6.71 -1.61
N THR A 256 -0.87 -6.48 -2.93
CA THR A 256 0.41 -6.42 -3.64
C THR A 256 1.27 -5.23 -3.23
N LEU A 257 0.66 -4.06 -2.94
CA LEU A 257 1.41 -2.88 -2.50
C LEU A 257 1.98 -3.09 -1.10
N ILE A 258 1.28 -3.83 -0.21
CA ILE A 258 1.81 -4.24 1.09
C ILE A 258 3.00 -5.19 0.91
N ARG A 259 2.90 -6.17 0.01
CA ARG A 259 4.01 -7.11 -0.27
C ARG A 259 5.23 -6.40 -0.83
N ASP A 260 5.05 -5.38 -1.68
CA ASP A 260 6.15 -4.54 -2.15
C ASP A 260 6.75 -3.71 -0.99
N TRP A 261 5.90 -3.05 -0.21
CA TRP A 261 6.32 -2.22 0.93
C TRP A 261 7.07 -2.99 2.02
N GLU A 262 6.76 -4.27 2.23
CA GLU A 262 7.51 -5.13 3.15
C GLU A 262 8.98 -5.28 2.76
N GLN A 263 9.32 -5.04 1.48
CA GLN A 263 10.69 -5.07 0.96
C GLN A 263 11.28 -3.67 0.75
N THR A 264 10.45 -2.70 0.33
CA THR A 264 10.91 -1.38 -0.13
C THR A 264 10.68 -0.27 0.90
N HIS A 265 9.76 -0.46 1.83
CA HIS A 265 9.25 0.56 2.74
C HIS A 265 8.72 1.82 2.05
N ASP A 266 8.14 1.68 0.84
CA ASP A 266 7.57 2.80 0.06
C ASP A 266 6.63 3.69 0.90
N SER A 267 7.03 4.96 1.10
CA SER A 267 6.33 5.91 1.96
C SER A 267 4.91 6.24 1.49
N ARG A 268 4.56 5.94 0.22
CA ARG A 268 3.24 6.17 -0.36
C ARG A 268 2.17 5.21 0.16
N LEU A 269 2.56 4.03 0.68
CA LEU A 269 1.61 2.98 1.04
C LEU A 269 0.60 3.44 2.11
N ILE A 270 1.09 3.88 3.28
CA ILE A 270 0.22 4.15 4.43
C ILE A 270 -0.80 5.26 4.12
N PRO A 271 -0.41 6.41 3.52
CA PRO A 271 -1.38 7.43 3.11
C PRO A 271 -2.42 6.91 2.11
N ALA A 272 -1.99 6.12 1.11
CA ALA A 272 -2.90 5.57 0.10
C ALA A 272 -3.92 4.60 0.71
N LEU A 273 -3.48 3.69 1.58
CA LEU A 273 -4.37 2.75 2.26
C LEU A 273 -5.33 3.44 3.23
N ARG A 274 -4.88 4.46 3.96
CA ARG A 274 -5.78 5.26 4.83
C ARG A 274 -6.88 5.93 4.03
N LEU A 275 -6.53 6.58 2.92
CA LEU A 275 -7.49 7.24 2.04
C LEU A 275 -8.52 6.24 1.49
N ALA A 276 -8.05 5.09 1.00
CA ALA A 276 -8.91 4.04 0.49
C ALA A 276 -9.85 3.47 1.56
N ALA A 277 -9.31 3.07 2.72
CA ALA A 277 -10.07 2.45 3.81
C ALA A 277 -11.10 3.41 4.41
N ASP A 278 -10.73 4.68 4.60
CA ASP A 278 -11.63 5.69 5.14
C ASP A 278 -12.77 5.99 4.16
N TRP A 279 -12.46 6.12 2.87
CA TRP A 279 -13.47 6.36 1.84
C TRP A 279 -14.41 5.17 1.68
N MET A 280 -13.86 3.94 1.57
CA MET A 280 -14.67 2.72 1.43
C MET A 280 -15.56 2.50 2.65
N TRP A 281 -15.09 2.75 3.86
CA TRP A 281 -15.97 2.66 5.03
C TRP A 281 -17.12 3.67 4.97
N ALA A 282 -16.84 4.92 4.59
CA ALA A 282 -17.85 5.98 4.60
C ALA A 282 -18.86 5.87 3.45
N ASN A 283 -18.47 5.30 2.31
CA ASN A 283 -19.27 5.32 1.08
C ASN A 283 -19.59 3.94 0.53
N ALA A 284 -18.86 2.92 0.97
CA ALA A 284 -19.04 1.56 0.49
C ALA A 284 -19.51 0.49 1.46
N TRP A 285 -19.42 0.76 2.74
CA TRP A 285 -20.02 -0.12 3.73
C TRP A 285 -21.54 -0.06 3.67
N ILE A 286 -22.19 -1.23 3.61
CA ILE A 286 -23.64 -1.39 3.73
C ILE A 286 -23.94 -2.05 5.07
N PRO A 287 -24.32 -1.28 6.11
CA PRO A 287 -24.49 -1.80 7.46
C PRO A 287 -25.49 -2.95 7.58
N ARG A 288 -26.59 -2.91 6.81
CA ARG A 288 -27.63 -3.94 6.85
C ARG A 288 -27.17 -5.30 6.34
N ASP A 289 -26.17 -5.31 5.47
CA ASP A 289 -25.66 -6.52 4.82
C ASP A 289 -24.29 -6.92 5.41
N ALA A 290 -23.80 -6.17 6.41
CA ALA A 290 -22.48 -6.32 7.02
C ALA A 290 -21.36 -6.48 5.97
N SER A 291 -21.44 -5.78 4.85
CA SER A 291 -20.50 -5.94 3.75
C SER A 291 -20.33 -4.69 2.92
N MET A 292 -19.21 -4.61 2.20
CA MET A 292 -19.05 -3.63 1.13
C MET A 292 -19.91 -4.06 -0.07
N TRP A 293 -20.40 -3.12 -0.86
CA TRP A 293 -21.01 -3.47 -2.15
C TRP A 293 -19.95 -3.95 -3.16
N GLU A 294 -20.40 -4.66 -4.20
CA GLU A 294 -19.53 -5.30 -5.19
C GLU A 294 -18.72 -4.30 -6.03
N ASP A 295 -19.41 -3.39 -6.74
CA ASP A 295 -18.79 -2.40 -7.62
C ASP A 295 -19.68 -1.19 -7.93
N SER A 296 -19.10 -0.05 -8.38
CA SER A 296 -19.70 1.31 -8.62
C SER A 296 -21.07 1.34 -9.26
N ARG A 297 -21.42 0.30 -10.01
CA ARG A 297 -22.66 0.15 -10.74
C ARG A 297 -23.79 -0.40 -9.86
N TYR A 298 -23.48 -1.14 -8.80
CA TYR A 298 -24.44 -1.83 -7.91
C TYR A 298 -24.22 -1.46 -6.43
N ARG A 299 -24.64 -0.25 -6.04
CA ARG A 299 -24.37 0.35 -4.70
C ARG A 299 -25.37 0.02 -3.61
N THR A 300 -26.42 -0.77 -3.90
CA THR A 300 -27.55 -0.97 -2.98
C THR A 300 -27.49 -2.28 -2.23
N ALA A 301 -26.66 -3.25 -2.61
CA ALA A 301 -26.56 -4.52 -1.93
C ALA A 301 -25.11 -4.84 -1.59
N GLY A 302 -24.89 -5.38 -0.40
CA GLY A 302 -23.58 -5.84 0.04
C GLY A 302 -23.17 -7.15 -0.63
N ALA A 303 -21.86 -7.36 -0.76
CA ALA A 303 -21.23 -8.52 -1.37
C ALA A 303 -20.29 -9.20 -0.34
N PRO A 304 -20.85 -9.94 0.64
CA PRO A 304 -20.07 -10.51 1.74
C PRO A 304 -18.98 -11.49 1.29
N ASP A 305 -19.14 -12.16 0.15
CA ASP A 305 -18.14 -13.07 -0.43
C ASP A 305 -16.76 -12.41 -0.58
N ALA A 306 -16.74 -11.10 -0.86
CA ALA A 306 -15.52 -10.36 -1.13
C ALA A 306 -14.95 -9.61 0.08
N ASN A 307 -15.62 -9.62 1.23
CA ASN A 307 -15.19 -8.90 2.42
C ASN A 307 -13.79 -9.33 2.90
N LEU A 308 -13.45 -10.61 2.78
CA LEU A 308 -12.15 -11.10 3.26
C LEU A 308 -10.99 -10.76 2.32
N LEU A 309 -11.27 -10.22 1.12
CA LEU A 309 -10.26 -9.52 0.34
C LEU A 309 -9.99 -8.10 0.84
N ILE A 310 -10.87 -7.54 1.67
CA ILE A 310 -10.85 -6.12 2.07
C ILE A 310 -10.39 -5.97 3.51
N ALA A 311 -10.88 -6.83 4.40
CA ALA A 311 -10.57 -6.80 5.83
C ALA A 311 -9.07 -6.68 6.14
N PRO A 312 -8.15 -7.40 5.46
CA PRO A 312 -6.71 -7.29 5.74
C PRO A 312 -6.14 -5.87 5.65
N ILE A 313 -6.69 -4.98 4.80
CA ILE A 313 -6.27 -3.56 4.73
C ILE A 313 -6.44 -2.90 6.10
N TYR A 314 -7.57 -3.14 6.75
CA TYR A 314 -7.91 -2.55 8.04
C TYR A 314 -7.07 -3.12 9.17
N ALA A 315 -6.81 -4.43 9.17
CA ALA A 315 -5.90 -5.05 10.13
C ALA A 315 -4.47 -4.52 9.99
N PHE A 316 -3.99 -4.34 8.75
CA PHE A 316 -2.69 -3.74 8.47
C PHE A 316 -2.64 -2.30 9.01
N LEU A 317 -3.61 -1.46 8.68
CA LEU A 317 -3.67 -0.08 9.16
C LEU A 317 -3.73 0.01 10.69
N TYR A 318 -4.53 -0.84 11.35
CA TYR A 318 -4.54 -0.94 12.81
C TYR A 318 -3.16 -1.29 13.36
N ARG A 319 -2.52 -2.31 12.76
CA ARG A 319 -1.19 -2.76 13.13
C ARG A 319 -0.15 -1.64 13.01
N GLN A 320 -0.18 -0.85 11.94
CA GLN A 320 0.80 0.20 11.68
C GLN A 320 0.55 1.50 12.47
N THR A 321 -0.71 1.79 12.81
CA THR A 321 -1.08 3.12 13.32
C THR A 321 -1.53 3.12 14.78
N GLY A 322 -1.95 1.97 15.31
CA GLY A 322 -2.59 1.88 16.62
C GLY A 322 -4.01 2.43 16.68
N ASP A 323 -4.55 2.96 15.58
CA ASP A 323 -5.91 3.53 15.56
C ASP A 323 -6.96 2.42 15.60
N THR A 324 -7.67 2.32 16.73
CA THR A 324 -8.69 1.30 16.95
C THR A 324 -9.88 1.42 16.02
N LYS A 325 -10.08 2.56 15.35
CA LYS A 325 -11.08 2.69 14.28
C LYS A 325 -10.87 1.60 13.21
N TYR A 326 -9.64 1.41 12.74
CA TYR A 326 -9.36 0.40 11.72
C TYR A 326 -9.58 -1.02 12.25
N ARG A 327 -9.28 -1.27 13.53
CA ARG A 327 -9.62 -2.54 14.18
C ARG A 327 -11.13 -2.80 14.12
N ASP A 328 -11.93 -1.84 14.58
CA ASP A 328 -13.39 -2.00 14.75
C ASP A 328 -14.12 -2.13 13.41
N GLN A 329 -13.62 -1.42 12.39
CA GLN A 329 -14.12 -1.50 11.02
C GLN A 329 -13.72 -2.82 10.35
N GLY A 330 -12.44 -3.19 10.46
CA GLY A 330 -11.94 -4.47 9.96
C GLY A 330 -12.68 -5.66 10.57
N ASP A 331 -12.96 -5.62 11.87
CA ASP A 331 -13.67 -6.67 12.59
C ASP A 331 -15.10 -6.87 12.09
N GLN A 332 -15.79 -5.78 11.73
CA GLN A 332 -17.12 -5.87 11.13
C GLN A 332 -17.08 -6.45 9.71
N ILE A 333 -16.12 -6.03 8.89
CA ILE A 333 -15.93 -6.56 7.53
C ILE A 333 -15.59 -8.05 7.60
N PHE A 334 -14.65 -8.42 8.48
CA PHE A 334 -14.26 -9.81 8.70
C PHE A 334 -15.46 -10.66 9.14
N SER A 335 -16.18 -10.22 10.18
CA SER A 335 -17.38 -10.93 10.66
C SER A 335 -18.39 -11.14 9.54
N GLY A 336 -18.69 -10.10 8.75
CA GLY A 336 -19.64 -10.21 7.64
C GLY A 336 -19.16 -11.17 6.54
N GLY A 337 -17.86 -11.19 6.24
CA GLY A 337 -17.27 -12.11 5.26
C GLY A 337 -17.20 -13.56 5.75
N VAL A 338 -17.27 -13.79 7.06
CA VAL A 338 -17.34 -15.14 7.64
C VAL A 338 -18.77 -15.64 7.72
N THR A 339 -19.74 -14.79 8.07
CA THR A 339 -21.14 -15.20 8.26
C THR A 339 -21.97 -15.13 6.99
N GLY A 340 -21.62 -14.26 6.05
CA GLY A 340 -22.41 -13.97 4.87
C GLY A 340 -21.89 -14.59 3.57
N ALA A 341 -20.65 -15.07 3.55
CA ALA A 341 -20.06 -15.62 2.33
C ALA A 341 -20.59 -17.02 2.00
N TRP A 342 -20.77 -17.30 0.72
CA TRP A 342 -21.05 -18.63 0.19
C TRP A 342 -19.75 -19.31 -0.23
N LEU A 343 -19.41 -20.43 0.41
CA LEU A 343 -18.12 -21.14 0.22
C LEU A 343 -18.29 -22.49 -0.50
N GLY A 344 -19.40 -22.69 -1.21
CA GLY A 344 -19.79 -24.00 -1.75
C GLY A 344 -18.99 -24.48 -2.96
N ASP A 345 -18.24 -23.59 -3.61
CA ASP A 345 -17.27 -23.91 -4.65
C ASP A 345 -15.86 -23.44 -4.28
N GLY A 346 -14.87 -23.83 -5.10
CA GLY A 346 -13.49 -23.52 -4.80
C GLY A 346 -13.16 -22.04 -4.99
N LYS A 347 -13.66 -21.39 -6.06
CA LYS A 347 -13.46 -19.95 -6.26
C LYS A 347 -13.78 -19.15 -5.00
N HIS A 348 -14.98 -19.32 -4.45
CA HIS A 348 -15.40 -18.48 -3.32
C HIS A 348 -14.64 -18.87 -2.04
N PHE A 349 -14.33 -20.15 -1.87
CA PHE A 349 -13.47 -20.61 -0.79
C PHE A 349 -12.06 -20.00 -0.89
N ASP A 350 -11.36 -20.21 -1.99
CA ASP A 350 -9.99 -19.74 -2.23
C ASP A 350 -9.92 -18.21 -2.17
N HIS A 351 -10.92 -17.51 -2.71
CA HIS A 351 -11.09 -16.06 -2.60
C HIS A 351 -11.16 -15.61 -1.13
N ASN A 352 -12.01 -16.27 -0.32
CA ASN A 352 -12.22 -15.92 1.08
C ASN A 352 -10.95 -16.16 1.92
N TYR A 353 -10.22 -17.24 1.62
CA TYR A 353 -9.00 -17.64 2.32
C TYR A 353 -7.69 -17.18 1.66
N TRP A 354 -7.76 -16.39 0.58
CA TRP A 354 -6.58 -15.99 -0.19
C TRP A 354 -5.56 -15.28 0.70
N TRP A 355 -6.00 -14.29 1.47
CA TRP A 355 -5.14 -13.55 2.42
C TRP A 355 -5.84 -13.17 3.72
N SER A 356 -6.95 -13.82 4.07
CA SER A 356 -7.60 -13.63 5.37
C SER A 356 -6.71 -14.08 6.55
N PHE A 357 -5.74 -14.96 6.30
CA PHE A 357 -4.72 -15.31 7.30
C PHE A 357 -3.90 -14.09 7.72
N ASP A 358 -3.59 -13.16 6.81
CA ASP A 358 -2.91 -11.91 7.15
C ASP A 358 -3.75 -11.06 8.09
N TYR A 359 -5.07 -11.02 7.88
CA TYR A 359 -5.99 -10.36 8.81
C TYR A 359 -5.86 -10.95 10.22
N VAL A 360 -5.98 -12.27 10.34
CA VAL A 360 -5.90 -12.97 11.64
C VAL A 360 -4.54 -12.75 12.30
N ASN A 361 -3.45 -12.87 11.53
CA ASN A 361 -2.09 -12.67 12.00
C ASN A 361 -1.87 -11.24 12.51
N TRP A 362 -2.24 -10.22 11.72
CA TRP A 362 -2.05 -8.82 12.10
C TRP A 362 -2.98 -8.40 13.23
N ARG A 363 -4.23 -8.87 13.25
CA ARG A 363 -5.16 -8.60 14.36
C ARG A 363 -4.73 -9.26 15.65
N THR A 364 -4.12 -10.44 15.60
CA THR A 364 -3.59 -11.17 16.77
C THR A 364 -2.27 -10.57 17.25
N ALA A 365 -1.41 -10.10 16.35
CA ALA A 365 -0.19 -9.37 16.73
C ALA A 365 -0.52 -8.03 17.42
N GLY A 366 -1.66 -7.43 17.08
CA GLY A 366 -2.04 -6.11 17.59
C GLY A 366 -1.21 -4.99 16.95
N PRO A 367 -1.33 -3.75 17.44
CA PRO A 367 -0.50 -2.65 16.97
C PRO A 367 0.96 -3.02 17.21
N VAL A 368 1.81 -2.78 16.21
CA VAL A 368 3.25 -2.77 16.45
C VAL A 368 3.44 -1.80 17.61
N ALA A 369 4.03 -2.27 18.71
CA ALA A 369 4.36 -1.40 19.83
C ALA A 369 4.97 -0.14 19.22
N PRO A 370 4.57 1.08 19.65
CA PRO A 370 5.16 2.27 19.09
C PRO A 370 6.65 2.03 19.15
N SER A 371 7.28 1.88 17.99
CA SER A 371 8.72 1.96 17.90
C SER A 371 9.03 3.20 18.73
N PRO A 372 9.94 3.16 19.72
CA PRO A 372 10.39 4.40 20.36
C PRO A 372 10.61 5.33 19.19
N PRO A 373 9.82 6.43 19.08
CA PRO A 373 9.51 7.07 17.80
C PRO A 373 10.80 7.06 17.04
N ALA A 374 10.87 6.31 15.92
CA ALA A 374 12.09 6.26 15.14
C ALA A 374 12.48 7.73 15.04
N PRO A 375 13.59 8.15 15.70
CA PRO A 375 13.75 9.54 16.13
C PRO A 375 13.45 10.34 14.88
N PRO A 376 12.35 11.13 14.86
CA PRO A 376 11.67 11.53 13.62
C PRO A 376 12.76 11.89 12.66
N ALA A 377 12.99 11.07 11.61
CA ALA A 377 14.30 10.98 10.96
C ALA A 377 14.87 12.37 10.89
N LEU A 378 15.81 12.70 11.79
CA LEU A 378 16.07 14.09 12.14
C LEU A 378 16.38 14.75 10.80
N PRO A 379 15.54 15.68 10.34
CA PRO A 379 15.69 16.17 8.98
C PRO A 379 17.11 16.67 8.86
N ILE A 380 17.87 16.14 7.89
CA ILE A 380 19.31 16.41 7.73
C ILE A 380 19.52 17.93 7.78
N ALA A 381 18.56 18.67 7.20
CA ALA A 381 18.29 20.05 7.55
C ALA A 381 16.79 20.37 7.48
N ASN A 382 16.32 21.36 8.25
CA ASN A 382 14.95 21.91 8.14
C ASN A 382 14.93 23.41 8.41
N ASP A 383 13.94 24.12 7.87
CA ASP A 383 13.66 25.51 8.22
C ASP A 383 12.18 25.85 7.98
N GLY A 384 11.42 26.09 9.05
CA GLY A 384 10.05 26.60 8.98
C GLY A 384 9.97 28.13 8.87
N PHE A 385 11.11 28.83 8.82
CA PHE A 385 11.22 30.29 8.84
C PHE A 385 10.65 30.98 10.09
N GLU A 386 10.41 30.22 11.16
CA GLU A 386 9.84 30.71 12.43
C GLU A 386 10.76 31.68 13.19
N SER A 387 12.06 31.66 12.89
CA SER A 387 13.00 32.64 13.44
C SER A 387 12.70 34.08 12.99
N GLY A 388 11.88 34.27 11.96
CA GLY A 388 11.68 35.56 11.30
C GLY A 388 12.91 36.06 10.53
N THR A 389 13.96 35.23 10.43
CA THR A 389 15.23 35.55 9.78
C THR A 389 15.61 34.48 8.76
N PHE A 390 16.49 34.83 7.82
CA PHE A 390 17.06 33.90 6.84
C PHE A 390 18.22 33.06 7.41
N SER A 391 18.53 33.19 8.70
CA SER A 391 19.54 32.41 9.42
C SER A 391 18.95 31.34 10.34
N GLY A 392 17.64 31.12 10.28
CA GLY A 392 16.95 30.09 11.06
C GLY A 392 17.22 28.66 10.59
N GLY A 393 16.41 27.74 11.11
CA GLY A 393 16.51 26.32 10.79
C GLY A 393 17.65 25.60 11.50
N THR A 394 17.78 24.31 11.21
CA THR A 394 18.84 23.43 11.75
C THR A 394 19.40 22.55 10.63
N GLY A 395 20.66 22.12 10.73
CA GLY A 395 21.28 21.16 9.79
C GLY A 395 21.89 21.77 8.51
N TRP A 396 21.74 23.08 8.31
CA TRP A 396 22.32 23.79 7.17
C TRP A 396 23.76 24.23 7.44
N SER A 397 24.58 24.29 6.39
CA SER A 397 25.98 24.73 6.49
C SER A 397 26.11 26.25 6.67
N GLU A 398 25.20 27.01 6.08
CA GLU A 398 25.22 28.48 6.06
C GLU A 398 23.79 29.04 6.17
N PRO A 399 23.57 30.35 6.43
CA PRO A 399 22.27 31.00 6.26
C PRO A 399 21.74 30.91 4.82
N TRP A 400 20.44 31.16 4.63
CA TRP A 400 19.88 31.30 3.28
C TRP A 400 20.48 32.52 2.56
N THR A 401 21.01 32.30 1.36
CA THR A 401 21.34 33.35 0.41
C THR A 401 20.09 33.74 -0.36
N LYS A 402 19.80 35.03 -0.46
CA LYS A 402 18.63 35.52 -1.20
C LYS A 402 18.96 36.71 -2.09
N SER A 403 18.24 36.85 -3.20
CA SER A 403 18.24 38.06 -4.02
C SER A 403 16.84 38.35 -4.57
N GLY A 404 16.58 39.62 -4.91
CA GLY A 404 15.30 40.08 -5.43
C GLY A 404 14.15 40.07 -4.41
N ASP A 405 12.92 39.85 -4.89
CA ASP A 405 11.69 39.97 -4.08
C ASP A 405 11.44 38.68 -3.28
N VAL A 406 12.13 38.59 -2.14
CA VAL A 406 12.02 37.48 -1.18
C VAL A 406 11.79 38.02 0.23
N SER A 407 10.74 37.54 0.89
CA SER A 407 10.35 37.97 2.23
C SER A 407 9.85 36.81 3.08
N ILE A 408 10.21 36.78 4.37
CA ILE A 408 9.52 35.93 5.36
C ILE A 408 8.21 36.62 5.75
N ARG A 409 7.13 35.84 5.82
CA ARG A 409 5.77 36.30 6.11
C ARG A 409 5.31 35.65 7.40
N THR A 410 5.23 36.43 8.47
CA THR A 410 4.86 35.94 9.81
C THR A 410 3.46 36.40 10.19
N SER A 411 2.64 35.46 10.67
CA SER A 411 1.24 35.64 11.11
C SER A 411 0.34 36.30 10.06
N VAL A 412 0.70 36.15 8.78
CA VAL A 412 -0.02 36.65 7.61
C VAL A 412 0.04 35.62 6.50
N ASP A 413 -0.80 35.77 5.47
CA ASP A 413 -0.84 34.91 4.27
C ASP A 413 -1.18 33.42 4.51
N GLY A 414 -1.51 33.05 5.76
CA GLY A 414 -1.91 31.70 6.17
C GLY A 414 -0.82 30.68 5.92
N PRO A 415 0.25 30.60 6.75
CA PRO A 415 1.23 29.51 6.68
C PRO A 415 0.56 28.17 6.99
N ILE A 416 1.05 27.08 6.38
CA ILE A 416 0.51 25.74 6.61
C ILE A 416 0.90 25.18 7.98
N GLU A 417 2.10 25.52 8.43
CA GLU A 417 2.67 25.11 9.70
C GLU A 417 3.27 26.34 10.38
N GLY A 418 3.21 26.37 11.70
CA GLY A 418 3.76 27.48 12.49
C GLY A 418 3.09 28.82 12.20
N LYS A 419 3.87 29.90 12.33
CA LYS A 419 3.43 31.27 12.09
C LYS A 419 4.09 31.87 10.86
N SER A 420 5.04 31.21 10.22
CA SER A 420 5.87 31.81 9.18
C SER A 420 5.98 30.95 7.92
N HIS A 421 6.26 31.60 6.79
CA HIS A 421 6.80 30.97 5.59
C HIS A 421 7.68 31.94 4.84
N VAL A 422 8.49 31.44 3.90
CA VAL A 422 9.14 32.30 2.90
C VAL A 422 8.24 32.51 1.70
N ARG A 423 8.26 33.72 1.15
CA ARG A 423 7.54 34.10 -0.07
C ARG A 423 8.52 34.67 -1.08
N LEU A 424 8.55 34.07 -2.27
CA LEU A 424 9.26 34.58 -3.44
C LEU A 424 8.23 35.21 -4.38
N ARG A 425 8.57 36.34 -5.00
CA ARG A 425 7.70 37.05 -5.94
C ARG A 425 8.47 37.55 -7.15
N ARG A 426 7.71 37.88 -8.20
CA ARG A 426 8.20 38.42 -9.48
C ARG A 426 9.18 37.44 -10.15
N ASN A 427 9.75 37.87 -11.27
CA ASN A 427 10.84 37.14 -11.93
C ASN A 427 12.22 37.37 -11.27
N THR A 428 12.27 37.97 -10.07
CA THR A 428 13.53 38.30 -9.37
C THR A 428 13.75 37.52 -8.07
N GLY A 429 12.71 36.90 -7.50
CA GLY A 429 12.82 36.15 -6.26
C GLY A 429 13.76 34.95 -6.39
N TYR A 430 14.82 34.92 -5.59
CA TYR A 430 15.81 33.85 -5.55
C TYR A 430 16.20 33.53 -4.11
N LEU A 431 16.28 32.24 -3.80
CA LEU A 431 16.62 31.74 -2.48
C LEU A 431 17.43 30.44 -2.62
N GLU A 432 18.56 30.35 -1.94
CA GLU A 432 19.50 29.21 -2.00
C GLU A 432 20.12 28.95 -0.63
N ARG A 433 20.42 27.67 -0.34
CA ARG A 433 21.16 27.26 0.85
C ARG A 433 21.88 25.93 0.63
N THR A 434 22.93 25.72 1.42
CA THR A 434 23.78 24.53 1.34
C THR A 434 23.68 23.70 2.63
N LEU A 435 23.78 22.39 2.48
CA LEU A 435 23.91 21.44 3.59
C LEU A 435 24.92 20.33 3.23
N ASN A 436 25.42 19.64 4.23
CA ASN A 436 26.31 18.50 4.04
C ASN A 436 25.52 17.19 4.02
N LEU A 437 25.54 16.49 2.89
CA LEU A 437 24.89 15.19 2.70
C LEU A 437 25.87 14.00 2.78
N SER A 438 27.11 14.22 3.23
CA SER A 438 28.12 13.16 3.31
C SER A 438 27.65 12.01 4.18
N GLY A 439 27.61 10.81 3.62
CA GLY A 439 27.14 9.60 4.31
C GLY A 439 25.62 9.44 4.38
N ALA A 440 24.85 10.39 3.84
CA ALA A 440 23.41 10.24 3.67
C ALA A 440 23.10 9.32 2.49
N GLN A 441 22.06 8.50 2.63
CA GLN A 441 21.51 7.63 1.60
C GLN A 441 20.00 7.89 1.52
N ASN A 442 19.37 7.66 0.35
CA ASN A 442 17.94 7.90 0.12
C ASN A 442 17.53 9.31 0.55
N VAL A 443 18.17 10.33 -0.03
CA VAL A 443 17.95 11.73 0.35
C VAL A 443 16.71 12.26 -0.37
N HIS A 444 15.77 12.78 0.40
CA HIS A 444 14.56 13.41 -0.11
C HIS A 444 14.53 14.91 0.24
N LEU A 445 14.08 15.73 -0.71
CA LEU A 445 13.72 17.12 -0.48
C LEU A 445 12.21 17.22 -0.29
N THR A 446 11.79 17.51 0.93
CA THR A 446 10.38 17.65 1.28
C THR A 446 10.04 19.09 1.67
N PHE A 447 8.89 19.59 1.20
CA PHE A 447 8.43 20.94 1.53
C PHE A 447 6.95 21.14 1.19
N TRP A 448 6.31 22.09 1.86
CA TRP A 448 5.00 22.59 1.46
C TRP A 448 5.16 23.82 0.57
N ALA A 449 4.43 23.88 -0.55
CA ALA A 449 4.38 25.07 -1.40
C ALA A 449 2.96 25.42 -1.81
N LYS A 450 2.72 26.73 -1.96
CA LYS A 450 1.49 27.34 -2.44
C LYS A 450 1.81 28.31 -3.56
N VAL A 451 1.20 28.10 -4.72
CA VAL A 451 1.33 28.99 -5.88
C VAL A 451 0.09 29.87 -5.97
N ARG A 452 0.30 31.18 -6.16
CA ARG A 452 -0.78 32.18 -6.19
C ARG A 452 -0.52 33.15 -7.33
N SER A 453 -1.53 33.34 -8.19
CA SER A 453 -1.54 34.37 -9.24
C SER A 453 -0.40 34.23 -10.27
N PHE A 454 -0.02 33.00 -10.62
CA PHE A 454 0.85 32.75 -11.78
C PHE A 454 0.04 32.90 -13.07
N GLU A 455 0.57 33.67 -14.01
CA GLU A 455 0.09 33.75 -15.39
C GLU A 455 0.62 32.58 -16.23
N SER A 456 0.10 32.37 -17.43
CA SER A 456 0.43 31.21 -18.27
C SER A 456 1.92 31.07 -18.61
N SER A 457 2.67 32.17 -18.61
CA SER A 457 4.12 32.19 -18.84
C SER A 457 4.97 32.09 -17.58
N ASP A 458 4.37 32.20 -16.40
CA ASP A 458 5.10 32.25 -15.14
C ASP A 458 5.63 30.88 -14.73
N LYS A 459 6.87 30.87 -14.24
CA LYS A 459 7.53 29.68 -13.71
C LYS A 459 8.32 29.99 -12.46
N ALA A 460 8.30 29.06 -11.51
CA ALA A 460 9.28 28.98 -10.44
C ALA A 460 9.94 27.60 -10.46
N LEU A 461 11.24 27.56 -10.23
CA LEU A 461 12.06 26.35 -10.36
C LEU A 461 12.64 25.99 -9.01
N VAL A 462 12.49 24.73 -8.61
CA VAL A 462 13.25 24.13 -7.50
C VAL A 462 14.40 23.37 -8.13
N LYS A 463 15.61 23.69 -7.69
CA LYS A 463 16.84 23.12 -8.24
C LYS A 463 17.74 22.61 -7.12
N VAL A 464 18.53 21.59 -7.44
CA VAL A 464 19.57 21.03 -6.57
C VAL A 464 20.89 20.95 -7.33
N SER A 465 22.00 21.02 -6.62
CA SER A 465 23.34 20.97 -7.20
C SER A 465 24.30 20.23 -6.27
N PRO A 466 25.04 19.21 -6.74
CA PRO A 466 26.06 18.53 -5.94
C PRO A 466 27.37 19.33 -5.82
N ASP A 467 27.62 20.27 -6.72
CA ASP A 467 28.88 21.03 -6.84
C ASP A 467 28.74 22.54 -6.60
N GLY A 468 27.51 23.03 -6.41
CA GLY A 468 27.19 24.46 -6.28
C GLY A 468 27.31 25.26 -7.58
N VAL A 469 27.51 24.59 -8.72
CA VAL A 469 27.74 25.21 -10.03
C VAL A 469 26.71 24.71 -11.05
N THR A 470 26.54 23.39 -11.13
CA THR A 470 25.63 22.71 -12.04
C THR A 470 24.33 22.39 -11.32
N PHE A 471 23.24 23.05 -11.73
CA PHE A 471 21.94 22.91 -11.10
C PHE A 471 20.95 22.09 -11.95
N THR A 472 20.44 21.01 -11.36
CA THR A 472 19.37 20.18 -11.93
C THR A 472 18.01 20.66 -11.41
N THR A 473 17.03 20.81 -12.31
CA THR A 473 15.67 21.19 -11.91
C THR A 473 14.87 19.96 -11.48
N VAL A 474 14.38 19.96 -10.24
CA VAL A 474 13.63 18.83 -9.64
C VAL A 474 12.13 19.12 -9.54
N LYS A 475 11.71 20.40 -9.59
CA LYS A 475 10.29 20.78 -9.71
C LYS A 475 10.16 22.10 -10.47
N VAL A 476 9.17 22.13 -11.36
CA VAL A 476 8.69 23.36 -12.02
C VAL A 476 7.28 23.65 -11.51
N PHE A 477 7.09 24.86 -10.99
CA PHE A 477 5.78 25.43 -10.70
C PHE A 477 5.32 26.27 -11.88
N THR A 478 4.06 26.13 -12.24
CA THR A 478 3.40 26.86 -13.35
C THR A 478 2.05 27.41 -12.89
N SER A 479 1.32 28.10 -13.78
CA SER A 479 -0.05 28.51 -13.51
C SER A 479 -0.99 27.36 -13.14
N ALA A 480 -0.72 26.12 -13.59
CA ALA A 480 -1.51 24.94 -13.25
C ALA A 480 -1.41 24.56 -11.75
N ASP A 481 -0.35 25.00 -11.07
CA ASP A 481 -0.20 24.82 -9.61
C ASP A 481 -0.91 25.94 -8.82
N GLY A 482 -1.41 26.98 -9.50
CA GLY A 482 -1.85 28.27 -8.96
C GLY A 482 -3.24 28.31 -8.32
N ASN A 483 -3.57 27.36 -7.43
CA ASN A 483 -4.89 27.31 -6.77
C ASN A 483 -4.93 27.96 -5.38
N ASN A 484 -3.86 28.66 -4.96
CA ASN A 484 -3.74 29.33 -3.67
C ASN A 484 -3.93 28.40 -2.45
N THR A 485 -3.60 27.12 -2.59
CA THR A 485 -3.61 26.13 -1.51
C THR A 485 -2.21 25.51 -1.37
N TYR A 486 -1.80 25.14 -0.15
CA TYR A 486 -0.56 24.40 0.04
C TYR A 486 -0.70 22.97 -0.43
N ARG A 487 0.36 22.45 -1.04
CA ARG A 487 0.55 21.04 -1.34
C ARG A 487 1.88 20.60 -0.77
N TYR A 488 1.91 19.37 -0.27
CA TYR A 488 3.13 18.72 0.18
C TYR A 488 3.86 18.16 -1.04
N TYR A 489 5.17 18.37 -1.08
CA TYR A 489 6.07 17.84 -2.10
C TYR A 489 7.12 16.98 -1.41
N ASP A 490 7.38 15.82 -2.00
CA ASP A 490 8.40 14.87 -1.60
C ASP A 490 9.16 14.47 -2.86
N LEU A 491 10.41 14.92 -2.97
CA LEU A 491 11.24 14.77 -4.16
C LEU A 491 12.46 13.92 -3.80
N ASP A 492 12.56 12.74 -4.40
CA ASP A 492 13.77 11.91 -4.32
C ASP A 492 14.92 12.61 -5.05
N LEU A 493 16.08 12.71 -4.38
CA LEU A 493 17.29 13.34 -4.90
C LEU A 493 18.38 12.32 -5.29
N THR A 494 18.08 11.02 -5.22
CA THR A 494 19.03 9.94 -5.55
C THR A 494 19.15 9.64 -7.04
#